data_AF-A0A6L7KFM7-F1
#
_entry.id   AF-A0A6L7KFM7-F1
#
_cell.length_a   1.000
_cell.length_b   1.000
_cell.length_c   1.000
_cell.angle_alpha   90.00
_cell.angle_beta   90.00
_cell.angle_gamma   90.00
#
_symmetry.space_group_name_H-M   'P 1'
#
loop_
_entity.id
_entity.type
_entity.pdbx_description
1 polymer ?
#
loop_
_entity_poly.entity_id
_entity_poly.type
_entity_poly.pdbx_seq_one_letter_code
_entity_poly.pdbx_strand_id
1 'polypeptide(L)'
;MSDAKTILVIGTYDTKDAELNFVCDRIRELGGSVIAMDVSVLGDPDAPTDVSKHQVAEAAGKTIQDAIDSGDENHAMQIMAQGAARLTANLHASGKIHGMLALGGTMGTDLALDCARALPIGVPKYVVSTVAFSALIPPERLSADIQMILWAGGLYGLNEICMATLSQAAGAVWGAAQAVVAPDPDRPVIGMVSFGSSALQYMVHLRQPLIDRGFSLAVFHGTGMGGMAMESLAEQGYFACVLELAVAEIGNLMVGSIVNAGAHRMTAAGRRGTPIIAAPGFGDMIDFAAWQPVPERFRDRQFHAHNRLIASAALTAEERCDLSRVVPGRLKKSNGPVRFVLPTR
;
A
#
# COMPACT_ATOMS: atom_id res chain seq x y z
N MET A 1 13.51 -30.60 -6.57
CA MET A 1 13.38 -29.72 -5.40
C MET A 1 13.08 -28.35 -5.97
N SER A 2 12.00 -27.68 -5.56
CA SER A 2 11.77 -26.31 -6.04
C SER A 2 12.93 -25.44 -5.56
N ASP A 3 13.45 -24.55 -6.40
CA ASP A 3 14.46 -23.57 -5.98
C ASP A 3 13.95 -22.85 -4.72
N ALA A 4 14.79 -22.80 -3.67
CA ALA A 4 14.43 -22.18 -2.40
C ALA A 4 14.07 -20.70 -2.64
N LYS A 5 12.92 -20.24 -2.14
CA LYS A 5 12.55 -18.84 -2.27
C LYS A 5 13.48 -17.99 -1.40
N THR A 6 13.94 -16.88 -1.98
CA THR A 6 14.78 -15.92 -1.28
C THR A 6 13.95 -14.77 -0.74
N ILE A 7 14.09 -14.45 0.55
CA ILE A 7 13.48 -13.28 1.19
C ILE A 7 14.54 -12.19 1.39
N LEU A 8 14.21 -10.97 1.00
CA LEU A 8 15.00 -9.79 1.33
C LEU A 8 14.69 -9.36 2.77
N VAL A 9 15.67 -9.36 3.66
CA VAL A 9 15.54 -8.86 5.03
C VAL A 9 16.19 -7.48 5.11
N ILE A 10 15.40 -6.45 5.43
CA ILE A 10 15.80 -5.04 5.43
C ILE A 10 15.73 -4.48 6.84
N GLY A 11 16.79 -3.82 7.29
CA GLY A 11 16.79 -3.10 8.57
C GLY A 11 18.08 -2.36 8.85
N THR A 12 18.09 -1.62 9.95
CA THR A 12 19.27 -0.89 10.44
C THR A 12 20.13 -1.83 11.28
N TYR A 13 21.11 -2.50 10.65
CA TYR A 13 21.89 -3.52 11.36
C TYR A 13 22.80 -2.92 12.45
N ASP A 14 23.20 -1.65 12.35
CA ASP A 14 23.96 -0.96 13.41
C ASP A 14 23.27 -0.90 14.78
N THR A 15 21.95 -1.08 14.83
CA THR A 15 21.13 -0.96 16.05
C THR A 15 20.25 -2.17 16.30
N LYS A 16 20.06 -3.04 15.29
CA LYS A 16 19.13 -4.17 15.29
C LYS A 16 19.75 -5.46 14.76
N ASP A 17 21.08 -5.57 14.82
CA ASP A 17 21.83 -6.70 14.29
C ASP A 17 21.27 -8.05 14.78
N ALA A 18 21.10 -8.20 16.10
CA ALA A 18 20.62 -9.43 16.71
C ALA A 18 19.17 -9.78 16.29
N GLU A 19 18.26 -8.81 16.27
CA GLU A 19 16.88 -9.00 15.83
C GLU A 19 16.79 -9.39 14.34
N LEU A 20 17.57 -8.73 13.49
CA LEU A 20 17.58 -9.00 12.04
C LEU A 20 18.21 -10.36 11.74
N ASN A 21 19.33 -10.71 12.40
CA ASN A 21 19.97 -12.01 12.25
C ASN A 21 19.09 -13.15 12.76
N PHE A 22 18.34 -12.95 13.85
CA PHE A 22 17.32 -13.91 14.29
C PHE A 22 16.26 -14.17 13.21
N VAL A 23 15.77 -13.13 12.53
CA VAL A 23 14.82 -13.29 11.41
C VAL A 23 15.46 -14.06 10.25
N CYS A 24 16.69 -13.70 9.87
CA CYS A 24 17.44 -14.39 8.81
C CYS A 24 17.57 -15.89 9.10
N ASP A 25 17.99 -16.24 10.32
CA ASP A 25 18.16 -17.62 10.74
C ASP A 25 16.84 -18.37 10.77
N ARG A 26 15.77 -17.74 11.26
CA ARG A 26 14.44 -18.35 11.23
C ARG A 26 13.94 -18.66 9.83
N ILE A 27 14.21 -17.80 8.84
CA ILE A 27 13.85 -18.05 7.44
C ILE A 27 14.68 -19.22 6.88
N ARG A 28 15.99 -19.26 7.17
CA ARG A 28 16.88 -20.37 6.75
C ARG A 28 16.44 -21.71 7.33
N GLU A 29 16.08 -21.75 8.62
CA GLU A 29 15.58 -22.95 9.29
C GLU A 29 14.25 -23.46 8.72
N LEU A 30 13.45 -22.57 8.11
CA LEU A 30 12.22 -22.94 7.40
C LEU A 30 12.47 -23.43 5.95
N GLY A 31 13.74 -23.44 5.50
CA GLY A 31 14.15 -23.85 4.15
C GLY A 31 14.21 -22.71 3.14
N GLY A 32 14.11 -21.46 3.57
CA GLY A 32 14.26 -20.29 2.72
C GLY A 32 15.70 -19.83 2.55
N SER A 33 15.95 -19.02 1.53
CA SER A 33 17.19 -18.25 1.37
C SER A 33 16.97 -16.81 1.80
N VAL A 34 18.04 -16.11 2.17
CA VAL A 34 17.98 -14.73 2.65
C VAL A 34 19.01 -13.89 1.92
N ILE A 35 18.61 -12.67 1.57
CA ILE A 35 19.52 -11.56 1.25
C ILE A 35 19.31 -10.51 2.34
N ALA A 36 20.36 -10.18 3.08
CA ALA A 36 20.36 -9.13 4.10
C ALA A 36 20.71 -7.77 3.48
N MET A 37 19.91 -6.74 3.78
CA MET A 37 20.14 -5.37 3.32
C MET A 37 20.23 -4.43 4.51
N ASP A 38 21.41 -3.84 4.67
CA ASP A 38 21.68 -2.85 5.70
C ASP A 38 21.30 -1.45 5.22
N VAL A 39 20.39 -0.82 5.97
CA VAL A 39 19.94 0.57 5.74
C VAL A 39 20.36 1.52 6.86
N SER A 40 21.35 1.13 7.67
CA SER A 40 21.96 2.00 8.69
C SER A 40 22.66 3.22 8.09
N VAL A 41 22.80 4.28 8.89
CA VAL A 41 23.46 5.54 8.48
C VAL A 41 24.82 5.70 9.17
N LEU A 42 24.86 5.56 10.50
CA LEU A 42 26.04 5.92 11.29
C LEU A 42 26.93 4.72 11.59
N GLY A 43 26.37 3.68 12.22
CA GLY A 43 27.16 2.52 12.64
C GLY A 43 27.27 1.45 11.56
N ASP A 44 27.96 0.37 11.89
CA ASP A 44 28.18 -0.78 11.02
C ASP A 44 27.55 -2.04 11.64
N PRO A 45 27.13 -3.02 10.82
CA PRO A 45 26.71 -4.34 11.32
C PRO A 45 27.88 -5.09 11.97
N ASP A 46 27.58 -6.06 12.84
CA ASP A 46 28.62 -6.91 13.47
C ASP A 46 29.35 -7.79 12.43
N ALA A 47 28.65 -8.14 11.34
CA ALA A 47 29.19 -8.85 10.18
C ALA A 47 28.65 -8.24 8.87
N PRO A 48 29.40 -8.31 7.75
CA PRO A 48 28.93 -7.77 6.47
C PRO A 48 27.60 -8.36 6.01
N THR A 49 26.67 -7.51 5.58
CA THR A 49 25.42 -7.89 4.92
C THR A 49 25.62 -8.10 3.42
N ASP A 50 24.67 -8.79 2.76
CA ASP A 50 24.72 -9.03 1.31
C ASP A 50 24.61 -7.74 0.49
N VAL A 51 23.84 -6.77 1.02
CA VAL A 51 23.72 -5.41 0.49
C VAL A 51 24.05 -4.41 1.59
N SER A 52 25.21 -3.77 1.46
CA SER A 52 25.71 -2.79 2.43
C SER A 52 25.01 -1.44 2.34
N LYS A 53 25.04 -0.66 3.43
CA LYS A 53 24.58 0.74 3.47
C LYS A 53 25.18 1.62 2.37
N HIS A 54 26.42 1.34 1.96
CA HIS A 54 27.09 2.05 0.87
C HIS A 54 26.43 1.80 -0.48
N GLN A 55 26.11 0.54 -0.79
CA GLN A 55 25.39 0.17 -2.02
C GLN A 55 23.97 0.75 -2.02
N VAL A 56 23.32 0.79 -0.85
CA VAL A 56 22.01 1.44 -0.69
C VAL A 56 22.11 2.94 -1.02
N ALA A 57 23.02 3.68 -0.41
CA ALA A 57 23.21 5.10 -0.73
C ALA A 57 23.56 5.32 -2.21
N GLU A 58 24.44 4.48 -2.78
CA GLU A 58 24.85 4.55 -4.18
C GLU A 58 23.66 4.36 -5.14
N ALA A 59 22.73 3.47 -4.82
CA ALA A 59 21.51 3.27 -5.61
C ALA A 59 20.59 4.51 -5.63
N ALA A 60 20.69 5.37 -4.61
CA ALA A 60 20.04 6.69 -4.58
C ALA A 60 20.84 7.79 -5.32
N GLY A 61 22.01 7.46 -5.87
CA GLY A 61 22.93 8.42 -6.50
C GLY A 61 23.68 9.27 -5.48
N LYS A 62 23.90 8.74 -4.28
CA LYS A 62 24.57 9.38 -3.14
C LYS A 62 25.63 8.47 -2.55
N THR A 63 26.44 9.00 -1.64
CA THR A 63 27.33 8.22 -0.78
C THR A 63 26.75 8.11 0.62
N ILE A 64 27.24 7.16 1.42
CA ILE A 64 26.86 7.13 2.85
C ILE A 64 27.29 8.43 3.56
N GLN A 65 28.39 9.04 3.13
CA GLN A 65 28.87 10.29 3.69
C GLN A 65 27.89 11.44 3.41
N ASP A 66 27.25 11.49 2.23
CA ASP A 66 26.20 12.47 1.95
C ASP A 66 25.00 12.34 2.93
N ALA A 67 24.65 11.10 3.30
CA ALA A 67 23.59 10.86 4.28
C ALA A 67 24.01 11.31 5.69
N ILE A 68 25.25 11.04 6.09
CA ILE A 68 25.82 11.48 7.38
C ILE A 68 25.93 13.01 7.43
N ASP A 69 26.49 13.63 6.39
CA ASP A 69 26.73 15.08 6.28
C ASP A 69 25.44 15.90 6.18
N SER A 70 24.30 15.25 5.90
CA SER A 70 23.01 15.92 5.94
C SER A 70 22.68 16.51 7.32
N GLY A 71 23.21 15.91 8.39
CA GLY A 71 22.97 16.34 9.77
C GLY A 71 21.51 16.24 10.23
N ASP A 72 20.63 15.68 9.41
CA ASP A 72 19.20 15.54 9.64
C ASP A 72 18.79 14.08 9.44
N GLU A 73 18.33 13.45 10.52
CA GLU A 73 18.01 12.03 10.55
C GLU A 73 16.94 11.66 9.52
N ASN A 74 15.92 12.52 9.34
CA ASN A 74 14.89 12.31 8.35
C ASN A 74 15.46 12.37 6.92
N HIS A 75 16.24 13.39 6.58
CA HIS A 75 16.85 13.52 5.27
C HIS A 75 17.79 12.34 4.95
N ALA A 76 18.63 11.93 5.90
CA ALA A 76 19.47 10.76 5.77
C ALA A 76 18.64 9.51 5.46
N MET A 77 17.58 9.26 6.22
CA MET A 77 16.71 8.11 6.01
C MET A 77 15.94 8.16 4.69
N GLN A 78 15.60 9.35 4.17
CA GLN A 78 14.99 9.47 2.83
C GLN A 78 15.96 9.08 1.71
N ILE A 79 17.26 9.39 1.83
CA ILE A 79 18.29 8.92 0.90
C ILE A 79 18.35 7.38 0.93
N MET A 80 18.41 6.81 2.14
CA MET A 80 18.48 5.36 2.32
C MET A 80 17.21 4.67 1.81
N ALA A 81 16.03 5.26 2.03
CA ALA A 81 14.77 4.72 1.55
C ALA A 81 14.67 4.69 0.03
N GLN A 82 15.10 5.77 -0.63
CA GLN A 82 15.16 5.80 -2.09
C GLN A 82 16.08 4.72 -2.65
N GLY A 83 17.25 4.53 -2.04
CA GLY A 83 18.22 3.51 -2.41
C GLY A 83 17.70 2.09 -2.21
N ALA A 84 17.16 1.82 -1.02
CA ALA A 84 16.63 0.52 -0.63
C ALA A 84 15.44 0.11 -1.50
N ALA A 85 14.53 1.04 -1.80
CA ALA A 85 13.40 0.78 -2.68
C ALA A 85 13.85 0.41 -4.11
N ARG A 86 14.85 1.12 -4.65
CA ARG A 86 15.43 0.80 -5.98
C ARG A 86 16.10 -0.56 -6.00
N LEU A 87 16.90 -0.88 -5.00
CA LEU A 87 17.56 -2.18 -4.90
C LEU A 87 16.55 -3.31 -4.70
N THR A 88 15.53 -3.10 -3.89
CA THR A 88 14.42 -4.05 -3.71
C THR A 88 13.74 -4.36 -5.04
N ALA A 89 13.37 -3.34 -5.83
CA ALA A 89 12.81 -3.52 -7.17
C ALA A 89 13.76 -4.29 -8.10
N ASN A 90 15.04 -3.92 -8.13
CA ASN A 90 16.04 -4.54 -9.00
C ASN A 90 16.31 -6.01 -8.64
N LEU A 91 16.39 -6.32 -7.35
CA LEU A 91 16.55 -7.69 -6.86
C LEU A 91 15.35 -8.56 -7.26
N HIS A 92 14.13 -8.03 -7.18
CA HIS A 92 12.94 -8.75 -7.61
C HIS A 92 12.90 -8.91 -9.13
N ALA A 93 13.13 -7.84 -9.89
CA ALA A 93 13.12 -7.88 -11.35
C ALA A 93 14.16 -8.84 -11.94
N SER A 94 15.27 -9.07 -11.23
CA SER A 94 16.30 -10.05 -11.61
C SER A 94 16.06 -11.47 -11.06
N GLY A 95 14.91 -11.72 -10.42
CA GLY A 95 14.54 -13.03 -9.86
C GLY A 95 15.35 -13.45 -8.64
N LYS A 96 16.09 -12.52 -8.01
CA LYS A 96 16.94 -12.81 -6.84
C LYS A 96 16.17 -12.88 -5.53
N ILE A 97 15.01 -12.21 -5.46
CA ILE A 97 14.13 -12.23 -4.28
C ILE A 97 12.70 -12.55 -4.69
N HIS A 98 11.97 -13.13 -3.76
CA HIS A 98 10.59 -13.61 -3.94
C HIS A 98 9.65 -13.06 -2.86
N GLY A 99 10.15 -12.19 -1.99
CA GLY A 99 9.41 -11.51 -0.93
C GLY A 99 10.36 -10.60 -0.16
N MET A 100 9.81 -9.69 0.62
CA MET A 100 10.56 -8.83 1.54
C MET A 100 10.01 -8.89 2.96
N LEU A 101 10.90 -8.76 3.93
CA LEU A 101 10.60 -8.49 5.32
C LEU A 101 11.44 -7.29 5.76
N ALA A 102 10.79 -6.21 6.18
CA ALA A 102 11.45 -5.06 6.77
C ALA A 102 11.08 -4.92 8.24
N LEU A 103 12.06 -4.55 9.08
CA LEU A 103 11.88 -4.38 10.51
C LEU A 103 12.33 -2.99 10.96
N GLY A 104 11.53 -2.32 11.80
CA GLY A 104 11.99 -1.11 12.46
C GLY A 104 10.94 -0.35 13.28
N GLY A 105 11.42 0.74 13.89
CA GLY A 105 10.57 1.76 14.51
C GLY A 105 9.86 2.65 13.48
N THR A 106 9.55 3.90 13.83
CA THR A 106 8.90 4.85 12.90
C THR A 106 9.72 5.07 11.63
N MET A 107 11.03 5.32 11.74
CA MET A 107 11.90 5.54 10.59
C MET A 107 12.09 4.30 9.72
N GLY A 108 12.34 3.13 10.32
CA GLY A 108 12.44 1.89 9.57
C GLY A 108 11.13 1.51 8.89
N THR A 109 10.00 1.84 9.52
CA THR A 109 8.67 1.68 8.90
C THR A 109 8.49 2.63 7.71
N ASP A 110 8.88 3.89 7.84
CA ASP A 110 8.86 4.87 6.76
C ASP A 110 9.56 4.33 5.50
N LEU A 111 10.80 3.87 5.66
CA LEU A 111 11.59 3.25 4.60
C LEU A 111 10.95 1.97 4.05
N ALA A 112 10.41 1.13 4.93
CA ALA A 112 9.78 -0.13 4.56
C ALA A 112 8.57 0.06 3.64
N LEU A 113 7.79 1.13 3.83
CA LEU A 113 6.65 1.46 2.99
C LEU A 113 7.07 1.73 1.53
N ASP A 114 8.19 2.43 1.34
CA ASP A 114 8.73 2.72 0.01
C ASP A 114 9.26 1.44 -0.66
N CYS A 115 9.95 0.58 0.09
CA CYS A 115 10.40 -0.73 -0.40
C CYS A 115 9.22 -1.63 -0.79
N ALA A 116 8.15 -1.65 0.03
CA ALA A 116 6.95 -2.41 -0.27
C ALA A 116 6.26 -1.92 -1.56
N ARG A 117 6.12 -0.59 -1.72
CA ARG A 117 5.53 0.00 -2.94
C ARG A 117 6.34 -0.22 -4.21
N ALA A 118 7.64 -0.48 -4.08
CA ALA A 118 8.51 -0.80 -5.21
C ALA A 118 8.28 -2.21 -5.78
N LEU A 119 7.55 -3.08 -5.06
CA LEU A 119 7.27 -4.45 -5.47
C LEU A 119 5.82 -4.59 -6.03
N PRO A 120 5.63 -5.39 -7.10
CA PRO A 120 4.29 -5.59 -7.69
C PRO A 120 3.38 -6.41 -6.77
N ILE A 121 2.07 -6.32 -7.02
CA ILE A 121 1.06 -7.16 -6.36
C ILE A 121 1.37 -8.65 -6.54
N GLY A 122 1.21 -9.44 -5.48
CA GLY A 122 1.53 -10.87 -5.47
C GLY A 122 2.96 -11.18 -5.03
N VAL A 123 3.79 -10.17 -4.79
CA VAL A 123 5.06 -10.36 -4.06
C VAL A 123 4.77 -10.14 -2.57
N PRO A 124 5.06 -11.09 -1.67
CA PRO A 124 4.92 -10.90 -0.23
C PRO A 124 5.75 -9.72 0.29
N LYS A 125 5.08 -8.75 0.93
CA LYS A 125 5.68 -7.55 1.53
C LYS A 125 5.32 -7.51 3.00
N TYR A 126 6.22 -7.93 3.87
CA TYR A 126 5.96 -8.02 5.31
C TYR A 126 6.70 -6.93 6.08
N VAL A 127 6.02 -6.19 6.94
CA VAL A 127 6.62 -5.12 7.76
C VAL A 127 6.40 -5.41 9.24
N VAL A 128 7.49 -5.58 9.97
CA VAL A 128 7.52 -5.65 11.43
C VAL A 128 7.71 -4.24 11.96
N SER A 129 6.67 -3.66 12.56
CA SER A 129 6.66 -2.24 12.92
C SER A 129 6.14 -1.99 14.33
N THR A 130 6.76 -1.06 15.04
CA THR A 130 6.24 -0.54 16.32
C THR A 130 4.97 0.28 16.17
N VAL A 131 4.69 0.74 14.96
CA VAL A 131 3.55 1.59 14.61
C VAL A 131 2.65 0.93 13.55
N ALA A 132 2.70 -0.40 13.42
CA ALA A 132 1.78 -1.13 12.56
C ALA A 132 0.32 -0.77 12.93
N PHE A 133 -0.51 -0.55 11.91
CA PHE A 133 -1.93 -0.15 12.06
C PHE A 133 -2.16 1.22 12.72
N SER A 134 -1.10 2.01 12.93
CA SER A 134 -1.20 3.34 13.53
C SER A 134 -1.71 4.39 12.54
N ALA A 135 -2.45 5.38 13.05
CA ALA A 135 -2.84 6.57 12.31
C ALA A 135 -1.65 7.45 11.87
N LEU A 136 -0.44 7.17 12.37
CA LEU A 136 0.80 7.80 11.89
C LEU A 136 1.19 7.37 10.47
N ILE A 137 0.73 6.20 10.01
CA ILE A 137 1.04 5.71 8.67
C ILE A 137 0.01 6.34 7.71
N PRO A 138 0.43 7.24 6.80
CA PRO A 138 -0.47 7.79 5.81
C PRO A 138 -0.96 6.64 4.91
N PRO A 139 -2.27 6.39 4.81
CA PRO A 139 -2.72 5.16 4.18
C PRO A 139 -2.43 5.10 2.67
N GLU A 140 -2.17 6.24 2.02
CA GLU A 140 -1.68 6.34 0.63
C GLU A 140 -0.26 5.78 0.41
N ARG A 141 0.50 5.54 1.49
CA ARG A 141 1.83 4.88 1.40
C ARG A 141 1.75 3.36 1.50
N LEU A 142 0.58 2.80 1.80
CA LEU A 142 0.40 1.36 1.86
C LEU A 142 0.32 0.78 0.45
N SER A 143 1.15 -0.23 0.16
CA SER A 143 0.95 -1.06 -1.04
C SER A 143 -0.30 -1.94 -0.88
N ALA A 144 -0.94 -2.29 -2.00
CA ALA A 144 -2.28 -2.92 -2.00
C ALA A 144 -2.39 -4.24 -1.21
N ASP A 145 -1.31 -5.02 -1.15
CA ASP A 145 -1.20 -6.32 -0.48
C ASP A 145 -0.12 -6.32 0.63
N ILE A 146 0.19 -5.15 1.19
CA ILE A 146 1.11 -5.06 2.32
C ILE A 146 0.60 -5.85 3.52
N GLN A 147 1.51 -6.54 4.18
CA GLN A 147 1.27 -7.24 5.43
C GLN A 147 2.09 -6.58 6.52
N MET A 148 1.49 -6.42 7.71
CA MET A 148 2.19 -5.83 8.85
C MET A 148 1.93 -6.66 10.11
N ILE A 149 2.90 -6.68 11.01
CA ILE A 149 2.73 -7.17 12.38
C ILE A 149 3.14 -6.08 13.35
N LEU A 150 2.35 -5.92 14.41
CA LEU A 150 2.64 -4.97 15.48
C LEU A 150 3.71 -5.55 16.40
N TRP A 151 4.85 -4.87 16.45
CA TRP A 151 5.95 -5.17 17.37
C TRP A 151 5.95 -4.15 18.52
N ALA A 152 4.93 -4.25 19.39
CA ALA A 152 4.67 -3.27 20.45
C ALA A 152 5.60 -3.38 21.67
N GLY A 153 6.42 -4.42 21.77
CA GLY A 153 7.28 -4.66 22.94
C GLY A 153 8.53 -5.46 22.58
N GLY A 154 9.56 -5.35 23.43
CA GLY A 154 10.83 -6.04 23.22
C GLY A 154 11.75 -5.35 22.21
N LEU A 155 11.71 -4.02 22.16
CA LEU A 155 12.41 -3.16 21.20
C LEU A 155 13.91 -2.96 21.47
N TYR A 156 14.49 -3.71 22.38
CA TYR A 156 15.89 -3.58 22.72
C TYR A 156 16.44 -4.97 23.03
N GLY A 157 17.10 -5.55 22.03
CA GLY A 157 17.67 -6.88 22.11
C GLY A 157 16.62 -7.99 22.06
N LEU A 158 17.13 -9.20 21.82
CA LEU A 158 16.31 -10.40 21.78
C LEU A 158 15.81 -10.77 23.17
N ASN A 159 14.50 -10.76 23.33
CA ASN A 159 13.77 -11.37 24.45
C ASN A 159 12.65 -12.25 23.91
N GLU A 160 11.98 -13.02 24.78
CA GLU A 160 10.95 -13.97 24.39
C GLU A 160 9.80 -13.34 23.59
N ILE A 161 9.38 -12.12 23.94
CA ILE A 161 8.30 -11.38 23.25
C ILE A 161 8.75 -10.97 21.84
N CYS A 162 9.98 -10.47 21.72
CA CYS A 162 10.60 -10.14 20.44
C CYS A 162 10.70 -11.39 19.56
N MET A 163 11.31 -12.46 20.05
CA MET A 163 11.47 -13.72 19.30
C MET A 163 10.14 -14.31 18.83
N ALA A 164 9.10 -14.26 19.66
CA ALA A 164 7.76 -14.72 19.28
C ALA A 164 7.14 -13.89 18.14
N THR A 165 7.38 -12.57 18.10
CA THR A 165 6.88 -11.69 17.03
C THR A 165 7.69 -11.88 15.75
N LEU A 166 9.01 -11.92 15.86
CA LEU A 166 9.92 -12.06 14.73
C LEU A 166 9.81 -13.43 14.04
N SER A 167 9.64 -14.50 14.82
CA SER A 167 9.43 -15.84 14.26
C SER A 167 8.10 -15.97 13.50
N GLN A 168 7.02 -15.31 13.99
CA GLN A 168 5.76 -15.22 13.24
C GLN A 168 5.93 -14.45 11.93
N ALA A 169 6.65 -13.32 11.94
CA ALA A 169 6.91 -12.55 10.73
C ALA A 169 7.72 -13.35 9.70
N ALA A 170 8.79 -14.04 10.14
CA ALA A 170 9.59 -14.92 9.30
C ALA A 170 8.76 -16.06 8.69
N GLY A 171 7.91 -16.71 9.50
CA GLY A 171 7.00 -17.76 9.02
C GLY A 171 5.95 -17.25 8.03
N ALA A 172 5.38 -16.07 8.29
CA ALA A 172 4.36 -15.46 7.45
C ALA A 172 4.91 -15.08 6.07
N VAL A 173 6.05 -14.37 6.01
CA VAL A 173 6.64 -13.97 4.72
C VAL A 173 7.10 -15.18 3.91
N TRP A 174 7.70 -16.18 4.56
CA TRP A 174 8.13 -17.42 3.90
C TRP A 174 6.94 -18.23 3.38
N GLY A 175 5.93 -18.44 4.23
CA GLY A 175 4.72 -19.16 3.85
C GLY A 175 3.99 -18.49 2.69
N ALA A 176 3.88 -17.16 2.71
CA ALA A 176 3.32 -16.38 1.61
C ALA A 176 4.13 -16.55 0.31
N ALA A 177 5.47 -16.52 0.38
CA ALA A 177 6.33 -16.68 -0.80
C ALA A 177 6.20 -18.07 -1.45
N GLN A 178 5.88 -19.09 -0.64
CA GLN A 178 5.64 -20.46 -1.11
C GLN A 178 4.23 -20.66 -1.66
N ALA A 179 3.23 -20.01 -1.06
CA ALA A 179 1.82 -20.27 -1.35
C ALA A 179 1.21 -19.31 -2.38
N VAL A 180 1.88 -18.21 -2.70
CA VAL A 180 1.28 -17.18 -3.55
C VAL A 180 0.97 -17.68 -4.96
N VAL A 181 -0.23 -17.35 -5.43
CA VAL A 181 -0.60 -17.49 -6.84
C VAL A 181 -0.33 -16.15 -7.51
N ALA A 182 0.74 -16.09 -8.29
CA ALA A 182 1.10 -14.86 -9.00
C ALA A 182 -0.01 -14.45 -9.98
N PRO A 183 -0.27 -13.14 -10.15
CA PRO A 183 -1.12 -12.66 -11.22
C PRO A 183 -0.62 -13.13 -12.59
N ASP A 184 -1.55 -13.48 -13.47
CA ASP A 184 -1.26 -13.80 -14.87
C ASP A 184 -0.88 -12.50 -15.62
N PRO A 185 0.37 -12.35 -16.09
CA PRO A 185 0.84 -11.13 -16.73
C PRO A 185 0.18 -10.89 -18.10
N ASP A 186 -0.33 -11.93 -18.75
CA ASP A 186 -0.92 -11.83 -20.10
C ASP A 186 -2.42 -11.51 -20.04
N ARG A 187 -3.03 -11.54 -18.84
CA ARG A 187 -4.46 -11.29 -18.67
C ARG A 187 -4.74 -9.83 -18.33
N PRO A 188 -5.36 -9.05 -19.23
CA PRO A 188 -5.64 -7.64 -18.97
C PRO A 188 -6.64 -7.48 -17.82
N VAL A 189 -6.30 -6.62 -16.86
CA VAL A 189 -7.12 -6.38 -15.67
C VAL A 189 -7.92 -5.09 -15.80
N ILE A 190 -9.21 -5.15 -15.47
CA ILE A 190 -10.07 -4.00 -15.28
C ILE A 190 -10.18 -3.74 -13.77
N GLY A 191 -9.79 -2.55 -13.34
CA GLY A 191 -10.03 -2.07 -11.97
C GLY A 191 -11.41 -1.43 -11.86
N MET A 192 -12.16 -1.71 -10.80
CA MET A 192 -13.48 -1.13 -10.57
C MET A 192 -13.63 -0.77 -9.10
N VAL A 193 -14.02 0.46 -8.77
CA VAL A 193 -14.48 0.79 -7.41
C VAL A 193 -15.96 0.49 -7.29
N SER A 194 -16.35 -0.16 -6.19
CA SER A 194 -17.75 -0.44 -5.86
C SER A 194 -17.96 -0.50 -4.35
N PHE A 195 -19.24 -0.52 -3.96
CA PHE A 195 -19.71 -0.89 -2.63
C PHE A 195 -20.39 -2.26 -2.66
N GLY A 196 -21.02 -2.67 -1.56
CA GLY A 196 -21.75 -3.94 -1.48
C GLY A 196 -22.82 -4.11 -2.57
N SER A 197 -23.09 -5.36 -2.96
CA SER A 197 -24.05 -5.70 -4.03
C SER A 197 -25.50 -5.34 -3.71
N SER A 198 -25.81 -5.11 -2.44
CA SER A 198 -27.10 -4.55 -2.01
C SER A 198 -27.27 -3.08 -2.37
N ALA A 199 -26.16 -2.36 -2.59
CA ALA A 199 -26.10 -0.92 -2.79
C ALA A 199 -25.85 -0.55 -4.25
N LEU A 200 -24.88 -1.22 -4.88
CA LEU A 200 -24.54 -1.04 -6.29
C LEU A 200 -24.62 -2.41 -6.97
N GLN A 201 -25.33 -2.53 -8.09
CA GLN A 201 -25.53 -3.83 -8.76
C GLN A 201 -24.73 -3.97 -10.06
N TYR A 202 -24.13 -2.88 -10.57
CA TYR A 202 -23.43 -2.91 -11.86
C TYR A 202 -22.30 -3.94 -11.90
N MET A 203 -21.60 -4.20 -10.79
CA MET A 203 -20.50 -5.16 -10.78
C MET A 203 -20.98 -6.59 -11.01
N VAL A 204 -22.20 -6.93 -10.56
CA VAL A 204 -22.83 -8.23 -10.81
C VAL A 204 -23.09 -8.41 -12.31
N HIS A 205 -23.62 -7.37 -12.96
CA HIS A 205 -23.95 -7.41 -14.38
C HIS A 205 -22.72 -7.29 -15.30
N LEU A 206 -21.67 -6.61 -14.85
CA LEU A 206 -20.45 -6.41 -15.64
C LEU A 206 -19.44 -7.56 -15.54
N ARG A 207 -19.43 -8.32 -14.43
CA ARG A 207 -18.41 -9.34 -14.18
C ARG A 207 -18.31 -10.38 -15.29
N GLN A 208 -19.38 -11.12 -15.56
CA GLN A 208 -19.32 -12.22 -16.54
C GLN A 208 -19.04 -11.72 -17.97
N PRO A 209 -19.72 -10.67 -18.46
CA PRO A 209 -19.43 -10.16 -19.80
C PRO A 209 -18.00 -9.63 -19.98
N LEU A 210 -17.33 -9.14 -18.93
CA LEU A 210 -15.92 -8.75 -19.01
C LEU A 210 -14.99 -9.98 -19.04
N ILE A 211 -15.28 -11.01 -18.24
CA ILE A 211 -14.54 -12.27 -18.24
C ILE A 211 -14.64 -12.98 -19.59
N ASP A 212 -15.84 -13.05 -20.17
CA ASP A 212 -16.08 -13.68 -21.48
C ASP A 212 -15.31 -12.98 -22.62
N ARG A 213 -14.94 -11.71 -22.41
CA ARG A 213 -14.10 -10.92 -23.33
C ARG A 213 -12.61 -11.05 -23.05
N GLY A 214 -12.19 -11.90 -22.12
CA GLY A 214 -10.79 -12.17 -21.78
C GLY A 214 -10.21 -11.28 -20.67
N PHE A 215 -11.00 -10.39 -20.06
CA PHE A 215 -10.51 -9.56 -18.96
C PHE A 215 -10.52 -10.31 -17.62
N SER A 216 -9.66 -9.87 -16.70
CA SER A 216 -9.87 -10.06 -15.26
C SER A 216 -10.57 -8.83 -14.69
N LEU A 217 -11.44 -8.99 -13.70
CA LEU A 217 -12.10 -7.88 -13.02
C LEU A 217 -11.67 -7.85 -11.54
N ALA A 218 -10.99 -6.77 -11.15
CA ALA A 218 -10.62 -6.48 -9.78
C ALA A 218 -11.56 -5.41 -9.21
N VAL A 219 -12.40 -5.79 -8.24
CA VAL A 219 -13.34 -4.87 -7.57
C VAL A 219 -12.74 -4.42 -6.24
N PHE A 220 -12.62 -3.11 -6.06
CA PHE A 220 -12.09 -2.45 -4.89
C PHE A 220 -13.22 -1.82 -4.08
N HIS A 221 -13.21 -2.04 -2.77
CA HIS A 221 -14.23 -1.48 -1.88
C HIS A 221 -13.99 0.01 -1.62
N GLY A 222 -14.96 0.86 -1.95
CA GLY A 222 -14.85 2.32 -1.92
C GLY A 222 -14.83 2.96 -0.52
N THR A 223 -14.17 2.38 0.47
CA THR A 223 -14.07 2.89 1.85
C THR A 223 -12.68 3.41 2.20
N GLY A 224 -12.04 4.09 1.25
CA GLY A 224 -10.72 4.69 1.40
C GLY A 224 -9.60 3.76 0.97
N MET A 225 -9.36 2.69 1.72
CA MET A 225 -8.26 1.76 1.45
C MET A 225 -8.36 1.08 0.09
N GLY A 226 -9.57 0.74 -0.37
CA GLY A 226 -9.75 0.13 -1.70
C GLY A 226 -9.45 1.13 -2.82
N GLY A 227 -9.90 2.38 -2.71
CA GLY A 227 -9.52 3.45 -3.62
C GLY A 227 -8.00 3.65 -3.68
N MET A 228 -7.32 3.68 -2.53
CA MET A 228 -5.86 3.83 -2.47
C MET A 228 -5.12 2.65 -3.11
N ALA A 229 -5.55 1.42 -2.83
CA ALA A 229 -5.00 0.23 -3.47
C ALA A 229 -5.17 0.29 -4.99
N MET A 230 -6.32 0.74 -5.48
CA MET A 230 -6.56 0.92 -6.90
C MET A 230 -5.66 2.02 -7.49
N GLU A 231 -5.50 3.18 -6.83
CA GLU A 231 -4.57 4.21 -7.32
C GLU A 231 -3.13 3.69 -7.39
N SER A 232 -2.67 2.98 -6.36
CA SER A 232 -1.32 2.40 -6.30
C SER A 232 -1.06 1.44 -7.47
N LEU A 233 -2.01 0.56 -7.78
CA LEU A 233 -1.92 -0.35 -8.93
C LEU A 233 -2.03 0.38 -10.26
N ALA A 234 -2.83 1.44 -10.34
CA ALA A 234 -2.92 2.27 -11.54
C ALA A 234 -1.61 3.01 -11.82
N GLU A 235 -0.91 3.52 -10.80
CA GLU A 235 0.43 4.14 -10.95
C GLU A 235 1.44 3.16 -11.54
N GLN A 236 1.37 1.89 -11.14
CA GLN A 236 2.21 0.81 -11.67
C GLN A 236 1.82 0.41 -13.11
N GLY A 237 0.71 0.92 -13.66
CA GLY A 237 0.22 0.56 -14.99
C GLY A 237 -0.45 -0.80 -15.05
N TYR A 238 -0.96 -1.31 -13.93
CA TYR A 238 -1.52 -2.66 -13.82
C TYR A 238 -2.84 -2.86 -14.58
N PHE A 239 -3.61 -1.78 -14.81
CA PHE A 239 -4.94 -1.87 -15.40
C PHE A 239 -4.96 -1.54 -16.90
N ALA A 240 -5.67 -2.36 -17.66
CA ALA A 240 -6.05 -2.08 -19.04
C ALA A 240 -7.17 -1.01 -19.13
N CYS A 241 -8.02 -0.92 -18.11
CA CYS A 241 -9.06 0.10 -17.98
C CYS A 241 -9.47 0.24 -16.50
N VAL A 242 -9.89 1.45 -16.10
CA VAL A 242 -10.49 1.70 -14.78
C VAL A 242 -11.95 2.12 -14.91
N LEU A 243 -12.80 1.50 -14.12
CA LEU A 243 -14.23 1.78 -13.98
C LEU A 243 -14.47 2.56 -12.68
N GLU A 244 -14.45 3.88 -12.81
CA GLU A 244 -14.69 4.86 -11.74
C GLU A 244 -16.19 5.12 -11.55
N LEU A 245 -16.94 4.06 -11.20
CA LEU A 245 -18.40 4.11 -11.17
C LEU A 245 -18.98 4.61 -9.84
N ALA A 246 -18.15 4.70 -8.80
CA ALA A 246 -18.51 5.23 -7.50
C ALA A 246 -17.51 6.29 -7.03
N VAL A 247 -18.02 7.43 -6.54
CA VAL A 247 -17.21 8.63 -6.22
C VAL A 247 -17.33 9.08 -4.76
N ALA A 248 -17.90 8.25 -3.87
CA ALA A 248 -18.05 8.54 -2.44
C ALA A 248 -16.72 8.96 -1.79
N GLU A 249 -15.61 8.29 -2.11
CA GLU A 249 -14.29 8.61 -1.55
C GLU A 249 -13.79 10.02 -1.89
N ILE A 250 -14.25 10.60 -3.01
CA ILE A 250 -13.98 12.00 -3.36
C ILE A 250 -14.83 12.94 -2.48
N GLY A 251 -16.11 12.62 -2.28
CA GLY A 251 -16.98 13.35 -1.37
C GLY A 251 -16.43 13.34 0.06
N ASN A 252 -16.03 12.17 0.55
CA ASN A 252 -15.39 11.98 1.85
C ASN A 252 -14.12 12.83 2.00
N LEU A 253 -13.26 12.86 0.98
CA LEU A 253 -12.07 13.70 0.97
C LEU A 253 -12.42 15.19 1.07
N MET A 254 -13.42 15.67 0.31
CA MET A 254 -13.82 17.08 0.30
C MET A 254 -14.32 17.58 1.66
N VAL A 255 -14.98 16.73 2.44
CA VAL A 255 -15.54 17.10 3.73
C VAL A 255 -14.65 16.74 4.92
N GLY A 256 -13.45 16.20 4.67
CA GLY A 256 -12.47 15.86 5.70
C GLY A 256 -12.81 14.57 6.48
N SER A 257 -13.57 13.66 5.89
CA SER A 257 -13.79 12.33 6.47
C SER A 257 -12.50 11.51 6.47
N ILE A 258 -12.30 10.70 7.50
CA ILE A 258 -11.20 9.72 7.56
C ILE A 258 -11.36 8.57 6.55
N VAL A 259 -12.57 8.34 6.04
CA VAL A 259 -12.89 7.26 5.08
C VAL A 259 -12.70 7.79 3.65
N ASN A 260 -11.50 8.27 3.36
CA ASN A 260 -11.13 8.81 2.06
C ASN A 260 -9.95 8.04 1.47
N ALA A 261 -9.66 8.26 0.20
CA ALA A 261 -8.59 7.57 -0.53
C ALA A 261 -7.41 8.48 -0.90
N GLY A 262 -7.20 9.54 -0.11
CA GLY A 262 -6.10 10.49 -0.26
C GLY A 262 -6.29 11.50 -1.39
N ALA A 263 -5.42 12.52 -1.42
CA ALA A 263 -5.49 13.63 -2.37
C ALA A 263 -5.42 13.18 -3.84
N HIS A 264 -4.78 12.03 -4.08
CA HIS A 264 -4.57 11.44 -5.39
C HIS A 264 -5.71 10.52 -5.86
N ARG A 265 -6.80 10.36 -5.11
CA ARG A 265 -7.93 9.56 -5.57
C ARG A 265 -8.47 10.05 -6.92
N MET A 266 -8.70 9.10 -7.83
CA MET A 266 -9.20 9.27 -9.19
C MET A 266 -8.24 10.07 -10.08
N THR A 267 -6.92 9.85 -9.94
CA THR A 267 -5.92 10.61 -10.71
C THR A 267 -4.81 9.76 -11.33
N ALA A 268 -4.42 8.63 -10.74
CA ALA A 268 -3.31 7.81 -11.20
C ALA A 268 -3.55 7.23 -12.59
N ALA A 269 -4.72 6.60 -12.80
CA ALA A 269 -5.12 6.07 -14.10
C ALA A 269 -5.09 7.16 -15.19
N GLY A 270 -5.57 8.36 -14.85
CA GLY A 270 -5.58 9.49 -15.77
C GLY A 270 -4.17 9.98 -16.13
N ARG A 271 -3.28 10.12 -15.13
CA ARG A 271 -1.87 10.49 -15.36
C ARG A 271 -1.17 9.47 -16.26
N ARG A 272 -1.43 8.17 -16.06
CA ARG A 272 -0.82 7.07 -16.83
C ARG A 272 -1.43 6.87 -18.21
N GLY A 273 -2.53 7.56 -18.52
CA GLY A 273 -3.23 7.43 -19.80
C GLY A 273 -4.08 6.16 -19.90
N THR A 274 -4.32 5.46 -18.79
CA THR A 274 -5.22 4.31 -18.73
C THR A 274 -6.65 4.76 -19.08
N PRO A 275 -7.37 4.05 -19.97
CA PRO A 275 -8.77 4.34 -20.28
C PRO A 275 -9.66 4.36 -19.03
N ILE A 276 -10.50 5.40 -18.88
CA ILE A 276 -11.42 5.54 -17.74
C ILE A 276 -12.88 5.58 -18.23
N ILE A 277 -13.73 4.76 -17.63
CA ILE A 277 -15.19 4.92 -17.68
C ILE A 277 -15.65 5.32 -16.29
N ALA A 278 -16.28 6.49 -16.17
CA ALA A 278 -16.69 7.06 -14.89
C ALA A 278 -18.21 7.23 -14.79
N ALA A 279 -18.75 7.19 -13.57
CA ALA A 279 -20.14 7.50 -13.25
C ALA A 279 -20.25 8.12 -11.84
N PRO A 280 -21.33 8.85 -11.51
CA PRO A 280 -21.44 9.57 -10.24
C PRO A 280 -21.97 8.72 -9.08
N GLY A 281 -21.86 7.39 -9.14
CA GLY A 281 -22.49 6.50 -8.16
C GLY A 281 -22.05 6.83 -6.73
N PHE A 282 -22.98 6.77 -5.78
CA PHE A 282 -22.71 7.00 -4.36
C PHE A 282 -22.06 8.37 -4.04
N GLY A 283 -22.18 9.34 -4.96
CA GLY A 283 -21.63 10.68 -4.80
C GLY A 283 -22.39 11.57 -3.81
N ASP A 284 -23.38 11.04 -3.09
CA ASP A 284 -24.11 11.74 -2.04
C ASP A 284 -23.78 11.21 -0.64
N MET A 285 -22.95 10.17 -0.52
CA MET A 285 -22.64 9.54 0.76
C MET A 285 -21.39 10.15 1.40
N ILE A 286 -21.48 10.35 2.73
CA ILE A 286 -20.35 10.64 3.60
C ILE A 286 -20.18 9.48 4.57
N ASP A 287 -19.00 8.92 4.70
CA ASP A 287 -18.69 7.89 5.70
C ASP A 287 -17.85 8.45 6.86
N PHE A 288 -17.93 7.86 8.05
CA PHE A 288 -17.11 8.21 9.22
C PHE A 288 -16.92 7.01 10.14
N ALA A 289 -15.90 7.07 11.01
CA ALA A 289 -15.69 6.08 12.06
C ALA A 289 -16.86 6.09 13.04
N ALA A 290 -17.62 4.98 13.08
CA ALA A 290 -18.73 4.84 14.02
C ALA A 290 -18.29 4.77 15.49
N TRP A 291 -17.01 4.46 15.75
CA TRP A 291 -16.43 4.40 17.08
C TRP A 291 -16.01 5.78 17.62
N GLN A 292 -16.00 6.82 16.77
CA GLN A 292 -15.74 8.20 17.17
C GLN A 292 -17.04 8.98 17.33
N PRO A 293 -17.06 10.07 18.11
CA PRO A 293 -18.16 11.02 18.09
C PRO A 293 -18.38 11.53 16.66
N VAL A 294 -19.64 11.76 16.31
CA VAL A 294 -20.00 12.42 15.06
C VAL A 294 -19.31 13.80 15.00
N PRO A 295 -18.58 14.13 13.93
CA PRO A 295 -17.98 15.44 13.76
C PRO A 295 -19.01 16.58 13.84
N GLU A 296 -18.67 17.69 14.50
CA GLU A 296 -19.57 18.84 14.72
C GLU A 296 -20.27 19.29 13.43
N ARG A 297 -19.52 19.42 12.33
CA ARG A 297 -20.04 19.83 11.02
C ARG A 297 -21.17 18.97 10.48
N PHE A 298 -21.32 17.73 10.96
CA PHE A 298 -22.31 16.79 10.49
C PHE A 298 -23.46 16.58 11.47
N ARG A 299 -23.41 17.10 12.70
CA ARG A 299 -24.39 16.78 13.77
C ARG A 299 -25.86 16.94 13.39
N ASP A 300 -26.18 17.90 12.53
CA ASP A 300 -27.56 18.16 12.09
C ASP A 300 -28.04 17.23 10.96
N ARG A 301 -27.23 16.26 10.55
CA ARG A 301 -27.56 15.33 9.45
C ARG A 301 -28.22 14.07 9.99
N GLN A 302 -29.02 13.42 9.14
CA GLN A 302 -29.51 12.08 9.48
C GLN A 302 -28.35 11.08 9.38
N PHE A 303 -28.14 10.33 10.46
CA PHE A 303 -27.08 9.35 10.60
C PHE A 303 -27.59 7.93 10.44
N HIS A 304 -26.83 7.09 9.74
CA HIS A 304 -27.04 5.65 9.70
C HIS A 304 -25.77 4.93 10.15
N ALA A 305 -25.80 4.28 11.31
CA ALA A 305 -24.74 3.39 11.72
C ALA A 305 -24.85 2.06 10.95
N HIS A 306 -23.95 1.84 10.00
CA HIS A 306 -23.93 0.60 9.22
C HIS A 306 -23.38 -0.55 10.06
N ASN A 307 -22.29 -0.32 10.81
CA ASN A 307 -21.75 -1.25 11.80
C ASN A 307 -20.89 -0.49 12.84
N ARG A 308 -20.19 -1.22 13.72
CA ARG A 308 -19.34 -0.64 14.78
C ARG A 308 -18.10 0.12 14.27
N LEU A 309 -17.75 -0.03 13.00
CA LEU A 309 -16.60 0.61 12.37
C LEU A 309 -17.00 1.81 11.50
N ILE A 310 -18.12 1.72 10.78
CA ILE A 310 -18.52 2.71 9.79
C ILE A 310 -19.98 3.14 9.95
N ALA A 311 -20.19 4.44 9.82
CA ALA A 311 -21.50 5.07 9.78
C ALA A 311 -21.51 6.09 8.64
N SER A 312 -22.71 6.40 8.13
CA SER A 312 -22.87 7.28 6.98
C SER A 312 -23.93 8.36 7.16
N ALA A 313 -23.75 9.45 6.44
CA ALA A 313 -24.65 10.59 6.32
C ALA A 313 -24.68 11.05 4.85
N ALA A 314 -25.55 12.01 4.52
CA ALA A 314 -25.64 12.55 3.17
C ALA A 314 -24.87 13.88 3.03
N LEU A 315 -24.29 14.12 1.85
CA LEU A 315 -23.79 15.42 1.42
C LEU A 315 -24.96 16.42 1.26
N THR A 316 -24.71 17.69 1.61
CA THR A 316 -25.69 18.76 1.37
C THR A 316 -25.86 19.01 -0.13
N ALA A 317 -26.83 19.84 -0.50
CA ALA A 317 -27.00 20.26 -1.90
C ALA A 317 -25.76 21.02 -2.42
N GLU A 318 -25.18 21.88 -1.60
CA GLU A 318 -23.96 22.65 -1.93
C GLU A 318 -22.74 21.72 -2.10
N GLU A 319 -22.53 20.78 -1.19
CA GLU A 319 -21.41 19.83 -1.26
C GLU A 319 -21.53 18.91 -2.48
N ARG A 320 -22.76 18.52 -2.87
CA ARG A 320 -23.01 17.78 -4.12
C ARG A 320 -22.68 18.62 -5.36
N CYS A 321 -23.00 19.91 -5.35
CA CYS A 321 -22.58 20.83 -6.41
C CYS A 321 -21.05 20.91 -6.50
N ASP A 322 -20.36 20.95 -5.38
CA ASP A 322 -18.88 20.94 -5.38
C ASP A 322 -18.33 19.62 -5.91
N LEU A 323 -18.91 18.49 -5.53
CA LEU A 323 -18.49 17.18 -6.05
C LEU A 323 -18.64 17.12 -7.57
N SER A 324 -19.74 17.68 -8.10
CA SER A 324 -20.00 17.76 -9.53
C SER A 324 -18.97 18.60 -10.30
N ARG A 325 -18.21 19.47 -9.61
CA ARG A 325 -17.08 20.22 -10.18
C ARG A 325 -15.77 19.45 -10.03
N VAL A 326 -15.54 18.85 -8.87
CA VAL A 326 -14.29 18.15 -8.54
C VAL A 326 -14.08 16.91 -9.41
N VAL A 327 -15.10 16.05 -9.55
CA VAL A 327 -14.97 14.78 -10.29
C VAL A 327 -14.62 15.03 -11.76
N PRO A 328 -15.36 15.84 -12.54
CA PRO A 328 -14.96 16.18 -13.90
C PRO A 328 -13.62 16.93 -13.97
N GLY A 329 -13.31 17.77 -12.97
CA GLY A 329 -12.03 18.48 -12.89
C GLY A 329 -10.82 17.53 -12.80
N ARG A 330 -10.96 16.42 -12.08
CA ARG A 330 -9.94 15.35 -12.02
C ARG A 330 -9.85 14.60 -13.34
N LEU A 331 -11.00 14.17 -13.89
CA LEU A 331 -11.08 13.44 -15.15
C LEU A 331 -10.52 14.20 -16.35
N LYS A 332 -10.73 15.52 -16.42
CA LYS A 332 -10.20 16.40 -17.48
C LYS A 332 -8.69 16.47 -17.54
N LYS A 333 -7.98 16.10 -16.47
CA LYS A 333 -6.52 16.02 -16.41
C LYS A 333 -5.97 14.67 -16.90
N SER A 334 -6.83 13.78 -17.36
CA SER A 334 -6.42 12.48 -17.89
C SER A 334 -5.68 12.66 -19.22
N ASN A 335 -4.55 11.95 -19.35
CA ASN A 335 -3.79 11.83 -20.60
C ASN A 335 -4.38 10.76 -21.55
N GLY A 336 -5.37 10.00 -21.08
CA GLY A 336 -6.01 8.90 -21.81
C GLY A 336 -7.50 9.15 -22.09
N PRO A 337 -8.17 8.24 -22.82
CA PRO A 337 -9.57 8.40 -23.16
C PRO A 337 -10.45 8.29 -21.90
N VAL A 338 -11.35 9.25 -21.73
CA VAL A 338 -12.36 9.25 -20.67
C VAL A 338 -13.75 9.19 -21.27
N ARG A 339 -14.64 8.40 -20.66
CA ARG A 339 -16.09 8.41 -20.91
C ARG A 339 -16.82 8.54 -19.59
N PHE A 340 -17.74 9.50 -19.52
CA PHE A 340 -18.60 9.67 -18.35
C PHE A 340 -20.01 9.18 -18.69
N VAL A 341 -20.54 8.27 -17.88
CA VAL A 341 -21.88 7.72 -17.98
C VAL A 341 -22.72 8.36 -16.89
N LEU A 342 -23.74 9.12 -17.28
CA LEU A 342 -24.67 9.75 -16.35
C LEU A 342 -26.01 8.98 -16.36
N PRO A 343 -26.32 8.21 -15.31
CA PRO A 343 -27.66 7.67 -15.12
C PRO A 343 -28.68 8.83 -15.01
N THR A 344 -29.75 8.78 -15.78
CA THR A 344 -30.84 9.78 -15.75
C THR A 344 -31.99 9.38 -14.84
N ARG A 345 -31.89 8.21 -14.22
CA ARG A 345 -32.84 7.60 -13.29
C ARG A 345 -32.06 6.95 -12.16
#